data_AF-A0A378P2Y7-F1
#
_entry.id   AF-A0A378P2Y7-F1
#
_cell.length_a   1.000
_cell.length_b   1.000
_cell.length_c   1.000
_cell.angle_alpha   90.00
_cell.angle_beta   90.00
_cell.angle_gamma   90.00
#
_symmetry.space_group_name_H-M   'P 1'
#
loop_
_entity.id
_entity.type
_entity.pdbx_description
1 polymer ?
#
loop_
_entity_poly.entity_id
_entity_poly.type
_entity_poly.pdbx_seq_one_letter_code
_entity_poly.pdbx_strand_id
1 'polypeptide(L)'
;MQIYEQTPLSVGIGDQLVATASLSFEGLKIGNRYEVTAFTRHGIKIRDGKRSIHLITSNEKHFPLSHAYAKTMYSDDLKSVKQTIMTLPAYALKQNTMSLLCESSKEKVMIITDNVDKANRFAMKTATKSSAISLTLDAAKTNHGAQIIDHRTTSDLLSSLEQALTLLTAKKPQKSDAEKALNFAIAHLSEREAAFTRSDLLEVAVHQAMGKAGLNEIDNVLGNAINSGDLISGGNEFLTTKEAVAFEESIIKNVKAGINILKPLMSSGEARKQLELTDLTKGQKEACELITTTSDQFIMIQGYAGTGKTTMTRSAIDTIKHAQSMTHEEVELIAVAPTHQAVKEMRALGIEAQTLKSFLIEQEQESTLSKKTLVLLDESSMVSNRDCANLMQKIHHSGARCAMLGDISQHQSIESGKPSKILIQEGSIRVACMDDLVRQQAIEYKKAIETLIAGDIDQALAQLANQP
;
A
#
# COMPACT_ATOMS: atom_id res chain seq x y z
N MET A 1 -2.74 -28.44 34.12
CA MET A 1 -3.36 -29.03 32.92
C MET A 1 -2.39 -28.81 31.77
N GLN A 2 -1.91 -29.86 31.13
CA GLN A 2 -1.06 -29.77 29.94
C GLN A 2 -1.93 -30.07 28.72
N ILE A 3 -1.84 -29.25 27.70
CA ILE A 3 -2.60 -29.39 26.45
C ILE A 3 -1.59 -29.82 25.38
N TYR A 4 -1.88 -30.93 24.71
CA TYR A 4 -1.04 -31.50 23.67
C TYR A 4 -1.83 -31.64 22.38
N GLU A 5 -1.18 -31.40 21.25
CA GLU A 5 -1.68 -31.71 19.91
C GLU A 5 -0.98 -32.97 19.41
N GLN A 6 -1.75 -33.99 19.01
CA GLN A 6 -1.19 -35.24 18.51
C GLN A 6 -0.88 -35.10 17.02
N THR A 7 0.41 -35.02 16.69
CA THR A 7 0.89 -34.97 15.30
C THR A 7 1.69 -36.22 14.95
N PRO A 8 1.49 -36.84 13.77
CA PRO A 8 2.36 -37.92 13.31
C PRO A 8 3.78 -37.38 13.05
N LEU A 9 4.79 -38.05 13.61
CA LEU A 9 6.20 -37.70 13.43
C LEU A 9 6.92 -38.83 12.70
N SER A 10 7.25 -38.61 11.42
CA SER A 10 8.04 -39.55 10.63
C SER A 10 9.51 -39.45 11.04
N VAL A 11 10.12 -40.57 11.44
CA VAL A 11 11.51 -40.60 11.89
C VAL A 11 12.31 -41.68 11.18
N GLY A 12 13.57 -41.41 10.88
CA GLY A 12 14.55 -42.32 10.32
C GLY A 12 15.76 -42.55 11.24
N ILE A 13 16.60 -43.55 10.92
CA ILE A 13 17.88 -43.74 11.61
C ILE A 13 18.82 -42.60 11.23
N GLY A 14 19.46 -41.97 12.22
CA GLY A 14 20.31 -40.79 12.07
C GLY A 14 19.59 -39.45 12.27
N ASP A 15 18.26 -39.46 12.36
CA ASP A 15 17.50 -38.23 12.58
C ASP A 15 17.80 -37.62 13.95
N GLN A 16 17.88 -36.29 13.97
CA GLN A 16 18.02 -35.51 15.20
C GLN A 16 16.64 -35.05 15.66
N LEU A 17 16.30 -35.39 16.90
CA LEU A 17 15.05 -35.02 17.57
C LEU A 17 15.34 -34.09 18.74
N VAL A 18 14.38 -33.24 19.10
CA VAL A 18 14.43 -32.37 20.27
C VAL A 18 13.20 -32.62 21.14
N ALA A 19 13.41 -32.72 22.46
CA ALA A 19 12.31 -32.84 23.40
C ALA A 19 11.68 -31.48 23.70
N THR A 20 10.37 -31.35 23.48
CA THR A 20 9.58 -30.13 23.72
C THR A 20 9.03 -30.07 25.15
N ALA A 21 9.03 -31.21 25.87
CA ALA A 21 8.75 -31.29 27.30
C ALA A 21 9.62 -32.37 27.96
N SER A 22 9.77 -32.28 29.29
CA SER A 22 10.52 -33.28 30.07
C SER A 22 9.63 -34.45 30.46
N LEU A 23 10.09 -35.68 30.22
CA LEU A 23 9.48 -36.91 30.73
C LEU A 23 10.51 -37.66 31.57
N SER A 24 10.43 -37.51 32.90
CA SER A 24 11.43 -38.02 33.84
C SER A 24 11.54 -39.54 33.84
N PHE A 25 10.43 -40.26 33.63
CA PHE A 25 10.39 -41.73 33.64
C PHE A 25 11.12 -42.32 32.43
N GLU A 26 10.94 -41.72 31.26
CA GLU A 26 11.60 -42.09 30.02
C GLU A 26 13.00 -41.47 29.87
N GLY A 27 13.36 -40.53 30.74
CA GLY A 27 14.65 -39.84 30.70
C GLY A 27 14.75 -38.73 29.64
N LEU A 28 13.61 -38.24 29.13
CA LEU A 28 13.58 -37.09 28.22
C LEU A 28 13.67 -35.79 29.01
N LYS A 29 14.56 -34.89 28.57
CA LYS A 29 14.72 -33.54 29.15
C LYS A 29 14.39 -32.49 28.10
N ILE A 30 13.55 -31.52 28.47
CA ILE A 30 13.20 -30.41 27.59
C ILE A 30 14.44 -29.71 27.01
N GLY A 31 14.43 -29.43 25.72
CA GLY A 31 15.51 -28.78 24.98
C GLY A 31 16.69 -29.69 24.61
N ASN A 32 16.80 -30.90 25.16
CA ASN A 32 17.87 -31.83 24.79
C ASN A 32 17.65 -32.39 23.38
N ARG A 33 18.76 -32.63 22.69
CA ARG A 33 18.81 -33.25 21.37
C ARG A 33 19.12 -34.74 21.49
N TYR A 34 18.45 -35.53 20.68
CA TYR A 34 18.60 -36.97 20.64
C TYR A 34 18.74 -37.46 19.21
N GLU A 35 19.70 -38.35 18.95
CA GLU A 35 19.86 -39.01 17.66
C GLU A 35 19.11 -40.34 17.65
N VAL A 36 18.33 -40.61 16.61
CA VAL A 36 17.68 -41.91 16.41
C VAL A 36 18.73 -42.93 15.96
N THR A 37 18.99 -43.94 16.79
CA THR A 37 20.05 -44.93 16.54
C THR A 37 19.53 -46.22 15.91
N ALA A 38 18.33 -46.67 16.30
CA ALA A 38 17.75 -47.90 15.79
C ALA A 38 16.23 -47.96 16.03
N PHE A 39 15.54 -48.72 15.18
CA PHE A 39 14.17 -49.16 15.40
C PHE A 39 14.17 -50.57 15.99
N THR A 40 13.21 -50.82 16.88
CA THR A 40 12.97 -52.15 17.48
C THR A 40 11.53 -52.56 17.22
N ARG A 41 11.19 -53.81 17.52
CA ARG A 41 9.81 -54.32 17.37
C ARG A 41 8.76 -53.55 18.19
N HIS A 42 9.17 -52.87 19.27
CA HIS A 42 8.25 -52.23 20.22
C HIS A 42 8.53 -50.74 20.44
N GLY A 43 9.38 -50.12 19.60
CA GLY A 43 9.73 -48.73 19.80
C GLY A 43 11.05 -48.29 19.16
N ILE A 44 11.56 -47.16 19.62
CA ILE A 44 12.68 -46.44 19.02
C ILE A 44 13.81 -46.33 20.05
N LYS A 45 15.07 -46.50 19.62
CA LYS A 45 16.25 -46.20 20.43
C LYS A 45 16.82 -44.85 20.03
N ILE A 46 16.86 -43.93 20.99
CA ILE A 46 17.43 -42.60 20.81
C ILE A 46 18.67 -42.43 21.70
N ARG A 47 19.56 -41.51 21.37
CA ARG A 47 20.82 -41.30 22.08
C ARG A 47 21.11 -39.82 22.29
N ASP A 48 21.45 -39.47 23.52
CA ASP A 48 22.01 -38.15 23.89
C ASP A 48 23.47 -38.36 24.31
N GLY A 49 24.38 -38.22 23.33
CA GLY A 49 25.82 -38.44 23.49
C GLY A 49 26.17 -39.83 24.02
N LYS A 50 26.31 -39.95 25.35
CA LYS A 50 26.72 -41.19 26.04
C LYS A 50 25.56 -42.07 26.52
N ARG A 51 24.34 -41.53 26.61
CA ARG A 51 23.17 -42.28 27.12
C ARG A 51 22.26 -42.70 25.99
N SER A 52 21.91 -43.99 25.95
CA SER A 52 20.87 -44.51 25.06
C SER A 52 19.57 -44.69 25.84
N ILE A 53 18.48 -44.21 25.26
CA ILE A 53 17.13 -44.27 25.80
C ILE A 53 16.29 -45.12 24.84
N HIS A 54 15.50 -46.04 25.40
CA HIS A 54 14.58 -46.84 24.62
C HIS A 54 13.14 -46.36 24.86
N LEU A 55 12.54 -45.74 23.84
CA LEU A 55 11.17 -45.26 23.88
C LEU A 55 10.24 -46.33 23.34
N ILE A 56 9.39 -46.87 24.20
CA ILE A 56 8.39 -47.88 23.83
C ILE A 56 7.18 -47.17 23.21
N THR A 57 6.89 -47.42 21.94
CA THR A 57 5.79 -46.77 21.21
C THR A 57 4.52 -47.61 21.32
N SER A 58 3.43 -47.03 21.82
CA SER A 58 2.09 -47.64 21.82
C SER A 58 1.04 -46.59 21.43
N ASN A 59 -0.16 -47.03 21.05
CA ASN A 59 -1.23 -46.11 20.63
C ASN A 59 -1.67 -45.13 21.73
N GLU A 60 -1.45 -45.49 23.00
CA GLU A 60 -1.82 -44.68 24.17
C GLU A 60 -0.65 -43.84 24.72
N LYS A 61 0.58 -44.05 24.22
CA LYS A 61 1.78 -43.42 24.74
C LYS A 61 2.39 -42.46 23.72
N HIS A 62 2.30 -41.17 24.02
CA HIS A 62 2.83 -40.10 23.17
C HIS A 62 4.09 -39.50 23.79
N PHE A 63 5.01 -39.07 22.92
CA PHE A 63 6.27 -38.45 23.33
C PHE A 63 6.33 -37.01 22.83
N PRO A 64 6.73 -36.04 23.68
CA PRO A 64 6.87 -34.64 23.30
C PRO A 64 8.17 -34.43 22.53
N LEU A 65 8.23 -34.98 21.32
CA LEU A 65 9.40 -34.91 20.43
C LEU A 65 9.04 -34.15 19.17
N SER A 66 9.97 -33.33 18.69
CA SER A 66 9.92 -32.71 17.37
C SER A 66 11.26 -32.88 16.67
N HIS A 67 11.30 -32.63 15.38
CA HIS A 67 12.55 -32.64 14.63
C HIS A 67 13.48 -31.51 15.09
N ALA A 68 14.79 -31.79 15.15
CA ALA A 68 15.80 -30.81 15.56
C ALA A 68 16.51 -30.12 14.39
N TYR A 69 16.17 -30.46 13.13
CA TYR A 69 16.83 -29.91 11.93
C TYR A 69 16.40 -28.47 11.59
N ALA A 70 15.20 -28.05 12.02
CA ALA A 70 14.68 -26.70 11.81
C ALA A 70 14.14 -26.16 13.14
N LYS A 71 14.32 -24.85 13.33
CA LYS A 71 13.85 -24.13 14.50
C LYS A 71 13.18 -22.83 14.09
N THR A 72 12.28 -22.35 14.93
CA THR A 72 11.84 -20.96 14.84
C THR A 72 12.94 -20.04 15.38
N MET A 73 13.00 -18.79 14.90
CA MET A 73 13.95 -17.80 15.43
C MET A 73 13.86 -17.64 16.94
N TYR A 74 12.64 -17.67 17.50
CA TYR A 74 12.41 -17.49 18.93
C TYR A 74 12.89 -18.67 19.78
N SER A 75 12.96 -19.85 19.19
CA SER A 75 13.44 -21.08 19.84
C SER A 75 14.94 -21.33 19.63
N ASP A 76 15.61 -20.45 18.88
CA ASP A 76 17.04 -20.56 18.68
C ASP A 76 17.79 -19.79 19.78
N ASP A 77 18.79 -20.44 20.36
CA ASP A 77 19.59 -19.86 21.44
C ASP A 77 20.62 -18.85 20.91
N LEU A 78 20.61 -18.56 19.61
CA LEU A 78 21.54 -17.67 18.89
C LEU A 78 23.01 -18.00 19.14
N LYS A 79 23.28 -19.27 19.45
CA LYS A 79 24.63 -19.77 19.62
C LYS A 79 25.38 -19.61 18.32
N SER A 80 26.65 -19.23 18.43
CA SER A 80 27.46 -18.97 17.25
C SER A 80 27.67 -20.24 16.42
N VAL A 81 27.11 -20.25 15.21
CA VAL A 81 27.19 -21.34 14.23
C VAL A 81 28.03 -20.91 13.04
N LYS A 82 28.58 -21.89 12.30
CA LYS A 82 29.34 -21.58 11.07
C LYS A 82 28.44 -20.98 10.00
N GLN A 83 27.29 -21.60 9.77
CA GLN A 83 26.37 -21.23 8.72
C GLN A 83 24.93 -21.30 9.21
N THR A 84 24.12 -20.33 8.82
CA THR A 84 22.67 -20.29 9.08
C THR A 84 21.90 -20.31 7.77
N ILE A 85 20.90 -21.18 7.69
CA ILE A 85 19.94 -21.22 6.58
C ILE A 85 18.58 -20.87 7.17
N MET A 86 17.92 -19.86 6.61
CA MET A 86 16.64 -19.38 7.11
C MET A 86 15.64 -19.18 5.97
N THR A 87 14.43 -19.68 6.16
CA THR A 87 13.29 -19.45 5.26
C THR A 87 12.38 -18.40 5.88
N LEU A 88 12.08 -17.33 5.16
CA LEU A 88 11.19 -16.27 5.62
C LEU A 88 10.60 -15.47 4.45
N PRO A 89 9.36 -14.99 4.57
CA PRO A 89 8.78 -14.10 3.58
C PRO A 89 9.50 -12.74 3.59
N ALA A 90 9.61 -12.08 2.44
CA ALA A 90 10.44 -10.90 2.22
C ALA A 90 10.13 -9.76 3.20
N TYR A 91 8.87 -9.61 3.62
CA TYR A 91 8.46 -8.57 4.58
C TYR A 91 8.98 -8.80 6.01
N ALA A 92 9.34 -10.03 6.36
CA ALA A 92 9.85 -10.40 7.69
C ALA A 92 11.36 -10.18 7.82
N LEU A 93 12.06 -9.96 6.70
CA LEU A 93 13.49 -9.64 6.71
C LEU A 93 13.69 -8.18 7.10
N LYS A 94 13.63 -7.87 8.39
CA LYS A 94 13.89 -6.52 8.92
C LYS A 94 15.34 -6.37 9.32
N GLN A 95 15.78 -5.13 9.53
CA GLN A 95 17.15 -4.83 9.98
C GLN A 95 17.51 -5.59 11.26
N ASN A 96 16.62 -5.61 12.25
CA ASN A 96 16.85 -6.33 13.51
C ASN A 96 17.03 -7.84 13.29
N THR A 97 16.23 -8.44 12.39
CA THR A 97 16.35 -9.84 12.00
C THR A 97 17.71 -10.10 11.35
N MET A 98 18.15 -9.21 10.45
CA MET A 98 19.43 -9.33 9.77
C MET A 98 20.60 -9.21 10.74
N SER A 99 20.60 -8.22 11.62
CA SER A 99 21.65 -8.03 12.64
C SER A 99 21.80 -9.26 13.52
N LEU A 100 20.68 -9.85 13.96
CA LEU A 100 20.66 -11.06 14.78
C LEU A 100 21.27 -12.27 14.05
N LEU A 101 20.95 -12.45 12.77
CA LEU A 101 21.48 -13.55 11.95
C LEU A 101 22.98 -13.38 11.67
N CYS A 102 23.42 -12.15 11.43
CA CYS A 102 24.84 -11.83 11.23
C CYS A 102 25.65 -12.02 12.53
N GLU A 103 25.08 -11.74 13.69
CA GLU A 103 25.75 -11.93 14.97
C GLU A 103 25.95 -13.42 15.31
N SER A 104 24.93 -14.26 15.04
CA SER A 104 24.99 -15.68 15.34
C SER A 104 25.75 -16.52 14.29
N SER A 105 26.00 -15.99 13.08
CA SER A 105 26.57 -16.75 11.96
C SER A 105 27.98 -16.28 11.58
N LYS A 106 28.99 -17.16 11.74
CA LYS A 106 30.41 -16.78 11.54
C LYS A 106 30.85 -16.65 10.09
N GLU A 107 30.36 -17.52 9.20
CA GLU A 107 30.88 -17.63 7.82
C GLU A 107 29.84 -17.28 6.77
N LYS A 108 28.60 -17.75 6.93
CA LYS A 108 27.57 -17.58 5.89
C LYS A 108 26.15 -17.53 6.46
N VAL A 109 25.35 -16.61 5.93
CA VAL A 109 23.90 -16.58 6.12
C VAL A 109 23.25 -16.80 4.75
N MET A 110 22.36 -17.79 4.65
CA MET A 110 21.56 -18.05 3.47
C MET A 110 20.08 -17.80 3.80
N ILE A 111 19.48 -16.81 3.14
CA ILE A 111 18.07 -16.48 3.30
C ILE A 111 17.31 -16.92 2.05
N ILE A 112 16.28 -17.73 2.27
CA ILE A 112 15.36 -18.19 1.22
C ILE A 112 14.04 -17.43 1.41
N THR A 113 13.62 -16.71 0.37
CA THR A 113 12.49 -15.79 0.44
C THR A 113 11.69 -15.78 -0.86
N ASP A 114 10.46 -15.26 -0.82
CA ASP A 114 9.54 -15.17 -1.96
C ASP A 114 9.95 -14.10 -2.98
N ASN A 115 10.65 -13.03 -2.56
CA ASN A 115 11.12 -11.97 -3.45
C ASN A 115 12.40 -11.29 -2.92
N VAL A 116 13.51 -11.45 -3.65
CA VAL A 116 14.84 -10.96 -3.24
C VAL A 116 14.91 -9.43 -3.18
N ASP A 117 14.38 -8.72 -4.17
CA ASP A 117 14.42 -7.25 -4.21
C ASP A 117 13.62 -6.65 -3.06
N LYS A 118 12.44 -7.20 -2.80
CA LYS A 118 11.58 -6.81 -1.67
C LYS A 118 12.26 -7.09 -0.34
N ALA A 119 12.92 -8.25 -0.22
CA ALA A 119 13.64 -8.63 0.99
C ALA A 119 14.82 -7.67 1.27
N ASN A 120 15.59 -7.30 0.25
CA ASN A 120 16.67 -6.31 0.39
C ASN A 120 16.15 -4.95 0.87
N ARG A 121 15.03 -4.47 0.31
CA ARG A 121 14.40 -3.22 0.77
C ARG A 121 13.93 -3.30 2.21
N PHE A 122 13.37 -4.43 2.65
CA PHE A 122 12.96 -4.59 4.04
C PHE A 122 14.13 -4.80 5.00
N ALA A 123 15.24 -5.41 4.54
CA ALA A 123 16.42 -5.66 5.36
C ALA A 123 17.07 -4.36 5.84
N MET A 124 16.91 -3.29 5.06
CA MET A 124 17.35 -1.93 5.43
C MET A 124 16.38 -1.21 6.37
N LYS A 125 15.17 -1.73 6.57
CA LYS A 125 14.12 -1.07 7.36
C LYS A 125 14.13 -1.56 8.80
N THR A 126 14.13 -0.63 9.74
CA THR A 126 13.96 -0.92 11.16
C THR A 126 12.52 -1.40 11.43
N ALA A 127 12.38 -2.40 12.30
CA ALA A 127 11.06 -2.85 12.73
C ALA A 127 10.47 -1.85 13.73
N THR A 128 9.51 -1.03 13.31
CA THR A 128 8.73 -0.19 14.22
C THR A 128 7.64 -1.03 14.88
N LYS A 129 7.88 -1.49 16.11
CA LYS A 129 6.78 -1.91 17.00
C LYS A 129 6.32 -0.69 17.77
N SER A 130 5.32 0.00 17.24
CA SER A 130 4.64 1.07 17.97
C SER A 130 4.06 0.50 19.26
N SER A 131 4.38 1.13 20.40
CA SER A 131 3.80 0.77 21.69
C SER A 131 2.28 1.01 21.67
N ALA A 132 1.53 0.31 22.53
CA ALA A 132 0.10 0.59 22.70
C ALA A 132 -0.15 2.07 23.07
N ILE A 133 0.77 2.68 23.84
CA ILE A 133 0.75 4.09 24.20
C ILE A 133 0.91 4.98 22.96
N SER A 134 1.90 4.72 22.11
CA SER A 134 2.11 5.53 20.91
C SER A 134 0.97 5.37 19.92
N LEU A 135 0.42 4.15 19.74
CA LEU A 135 -0.76 3.93 18.89
C LEU A 135 -2.00 4.66 19.41
N THR A 136 -2.24 4.65 20.72
CA THR A 136 -3.37 5.36 21.33
C THR A 136 -3.19 6.88 21.26
N LEU A 137 -1.97 7.37 21.47
CA LEU A 137 -1.65 8.79 21.28
C LEU A 137 -1.82 9.19 19.82
N ASP A 138 -1.29 8.44 18.85
CA ASP A 138 -1.45 8.76 17.42
C ASP A 138 -2.91 8.72 16.97
N ALA A 139 -3.70 7.76 17.47
CA ALA A 139 -5.15 7.72 17.24
C ALA A 139 -5.89 8.92 17.87
N ALA A 140 -5.45 9.39 19.04
CA ALA A 140 -6.00 10.58 19.67
C ALA A 140 -5.58 11.86 18.93
N LYS A 141 -4.35 11.92 18.43
CA LYS A 141 -3.82 13.03 17.64
C LYS A 141 -4.51 13.18 16.29
N THR A 142 -4.69 12.07 15.57
CA THR A 142 -5.35 12.06 14.26
C THR A 142 -6.81 12.46 14.36
N ASN A 143 -7.51 12.04 15.42
CA ASN A 143 -8.90 12.42 15.63
C ASN A 143 -9.05 13.85 16.20
N HIS A 144 -8.13 14.33 17.06
CA HIS A 144 -8.36 15.53 17.88
C HIS A 144 -7.16 16.49 18.08
N GLY A 145 -6.03 16.34 17.37
CA GLY A 145 -5.06 17.44 17.13
C GLY A 145 -4.00 17.77 18.20
N ALA A 146 -3.57 16.84 19.06
CA ALA A 146 -2.57 17.14 20.11
C ALA A 146 -1.09 17.01 19.64
N GLN A 147 -0.20 17.96 19.95
CA GLN A 147 1.27 17.85 19.73
C GLN A 147 2.02 17.78 21.07
N ILE A 148 3.15 17.06 21.14
CA ILE A 148 3.91 16.77 22.37
C ILE A 148 5.43 16.91 22.08
N ILE A 149 6.18 17.70 22.89
CA ILE A 149 7.55 18.17 22.55
C ILE A 149 8.70 17.89 23.58
N ASP A 150 8.55 17.76 24.93
CA ASP A 150 9.76 17.64 25.80
C ASP A 150 9.61 17.19 27.28
N HIS A 151 10.68 16.73 27.97
CA HIS A 151 10.81 15.99 29.28
C HIS A 151 9.87 16.31 30.50
N ARG A 152 9.09 17.39 30.48
CA ARG A 152 7.80 17.49 31.22
C ARG A 152 6.74 16.52 30.68
N THR A 153 7.05 15.91 29.55
CA THR A 153 6.27 14.99 28.74
C THR A 153 5.85 13.74 29.45
N THR A 154 6.53 13.20 30.44
CA THR A 154 6.05 11.92 31.02
C THR A 154 4.77 12.13 31.84
N SER A 155 4.69 13.22 32.59
CA SER A 155 3.48 13.68 33.29
C SER A 155 2.37 14.06 32.30
N ASP A 156 2.74 14.82 31.26
CA ASP A 156 1.79 15.27 30.26
C ASP A 156 1.35 14.13 29.33
N LEU A 157 2.19 13.13 29.10
CA LEU A 157 1.87 11.90 28.38
C LEU A 157 0.98 11.01 29.23
N LEU A 158 1.23 10.87 30.53
CA LEU A 158 0.36 10.11 31.42
C LEU A 158 -1.01 10.77 31.55
N SER A 159 -1.08 12.10 31.69
CA SER A 159 -2.35 12.83 31.70
C SER A 159 -3.02 12.86 30.33
N SER A 160 -2.28 12.98 29.23
CA SER A 160 -2.83 12.85 27.86
C SER A 160 -3.29 11.43 27.57
N LEU A 161 -2.61 10.42 28.11
CA LEU A 161 -3.00 9.02 28.01
C LEU A 161 -4.23 8.77 28.88
N GLU A 162 -4.30 9.30 30.09
CA GLU A 162 -5.49 9.24 30.94
C GLU A 162 -6.65 9.96 30.27
N GLN A 163 -6.45 11.13 29.68
CA GLN A 163 -7.48 11.83 28.90
C GLN A 163 -7.89 11.02 27.67
N ALA A 164 -6.94 10.52 26.88
CA ALA A 164 -7.22 9.69 25.72
C ALA A 164 -7.94 8.39 26.10
N LEU A 165 -7.51 7.72 27.17
CA LEU A 165 -8.18 6.55 27.73
C LEU A 165 -9.55 6.92 28.25
N THR A 166 -9.72 8.04 28.95
CA THR A 166 -11.02 8.51 29.45
C THR A 166 -11.94 8.85 28.28
N LEU A 167 -11.44 9.40 27.18
CA LEU A 167 -12.21 9.65 25.96
C LEU A 167 -12.58 8.34 25.24
N LEU A 168 -11.67 7.35 25.22
CA LEU A 168 -11.90 6.04 24.62
C LEU A 168 -12.76 5.11 25.51
N THR A 169 -12.75 5.30 26.83
CA THR A 169 -13.45 4.51 27.85
C THR A 169 -14.71 5.19 28.40
N ALA A 170 -14.89 6.50 28.18
CA ALA A 170 -16.18 7.16 28.30
C ALA A 170 -17.12 6.33 27.44
N LYS A 171 -18.00 5.57 28.11
CA LYS A 171 -18.80 4.49 27.55
C LYS A 171 -19.13 4.84 26.12
N LYS A 172 -18.50 4.15 25.14
CA LYS A 172 -18.93 4.25 23.74
C LYS A 172 -20.45 4.21 23.80
N PRO A 173 -21.18 5.27 23.39
CA PRO A 173 -22.63 5.24 23.45
C PRO A 173 -23.02 3.92 22.79
N GLN A 174 -23.76 3.09 23.53
CA GLN A 174 -24.06 1.75 23.08
C GLN A 174 -24.92 1.93 21.83
N LYS A 175 -24.26 1.91 20.67
CA LYS A 175 -24.89 2.26 19.40
C LYS A 175 -26.13 1.39 19.26
N SER A 176 -27.26 2.03 18.94
CA SER A 176 -28.48 1.28 18.65
C SER A 176 -28.23 0.32 17.49
N ASP A 177 -29.01 -0.75 17.38
CA ASP A 177 -28.83 -1.67 16.25
C ASP A 177 -29.15 -0.99 14.90
N ALA A 178 -30.04 0.01 14.90
CA ALA A 178 -30.25 0.91 13.77
C ALA A 178 -29.00 1.74 13.43
N GLU A 179 -28.31 2.33 14.42
CA GLU A 179 -27.05 3.05 14.21
C GLU A 179 -25.93 2.15 13.70
N LYS A 180 -25.84 0.91 14.19
CA LYS A 180 -24.84 -0.04 13.69
C LYS A 180 -25.12 -0.41 12.24
N ALA A 181 -26.38 -0.67 11.91
CA ALA A 181 -26.80 -0.99 10.56
C ALA A 181 -26.56 0.17 9.58
N LEU A 182 -26.90 1.40 9.98
CA LEU A 182 -26.64 2.59 9.17
C LEU A 182 -25.13 2.81 8.97
N ASN A 183 -24.33 2.75 10.05
CA ASN A 183 -22.87 2.90 9.94
C ASN A 183 -22.24 1.83 9.03
N PHE A 184 -22.75 0.60 9.09
CA PHE A 184 -22.33 -0.46 8.18
C PHE A 184 -22.69 -0.13 6.73
N ALA A 185 -23.91 0.32 6.46
CA ALA A 185 -24.35 0.70 5.12
C ALA A 185 -23.53 1.87 4.56
N ILE A 186 -23.28 2.91 5.36
CA ILE A 186 -22.42 4.04 4.98
C ILE A 186 -21.01 3.53 4.64
N ALA A 187 -20.40 2.72 5.51
CA ALA A 187 -19.05 2.20 5.29
C ALA A 187 -18.98 1.33 4.01
N HIS A 188 -19.95 0.44 3.82
CA HIS A 188 -19.99 -0.46 2.67
C HIS A 188 -20.17 0.29 1.34
N LEU A 189 -21.06 1.29 1.28
CA LEU A 189 -21.29 2.07 0.06
C LEU A 189 -20.14 3.04 -0.22
N SER A 190 -19.63 3.72 0.82
CA SER A 190 -18.54 4.70 0.68
C SER A 190 -17.18 4.09 0.31
N GLU A 191 -17.00 2.77 0.43
CA GLU A 191 -15.80 2.09 -0.08
C GLU A 191 -15.67 2.22 -1.60
N ARG A 192 -16.80 2.18 -2.33
CA ARG A 192 -16.82 2.14 -3.80
C ARG A 192 -17.33 3.43 -4.42
N GLU A 193 -18.19 4.14 -3.71
CA GLU A 193 -18.90 5.29 -4.27
C GLU A 193 -18.61 6.57 -3.47
N ALA A 194 -18.38 7.68 -4.17
CA ALA A 194 -18.17 8.99 -3.53
C ALA A 194 -19.49 9.64 -3.10
N ALA A 195 -20.57 9.29 -3.78
CA ALA A 195 -21.94 9.64 -3.42
C ALA A 195 -22.84 8.46 -3.78
N PHE A 196 -23.82 8.18 -2.93
CA PHE A 196 -24.78 7.08 -3.06
C PHE A 196 -26.19 7.61 -2.84
N THR A 197 -27.20 6.91 -3.36
CA THR A 197 -28.59 7.34 -3.19
C THR A 197 -29.09 7.04 -1.78
N ARG A 198 -30.09 7.80 -1.32
CA ARG A 198 -30.77 7.49 -0.06
C ARG A 198 -31.42 6.10 -0.09
N SER A 199 -31.96 5.68 -1.23
CA SER A 199 -32.62 4.38 -1.40
C SER A 199 -31.65 3.23 -1.21
N ASP A 200 -30.48 3.28 -1.85
CA ASP A 200 -29.45 2.23 -1.74
C ASP A 200 -28.92 2.12 -0.31
N LEU A 201 -28.73 3.26 0.36
CA LEU A 201 -28.30 3.31 1.76
C LEU A 201 -29.32 2.63 2.68
N LEU A 202 -30.61 2.93 2.51
CA LEU A 202 -31.68 2.34 3.30
C LEU A 202 -31.84 0.85 3.01
N GLU A 203 -31.72 0.42 1.75
CA GLU A 203 -31.77 -1.00 1.37
C GLU A 203 -30.69 -1.81 2.12
N VAL A 204 -29.43 -1.38 2.04
CA VAL A 204 -28.32 -2.07 2.72
C VAL A 204 -28.49 -2.03 4.24
N ALA A 205 -28.91 -0.89 4.79
CA ALA A 205 -29.14 -0.76 6.23
C ALA A 205 -30.26 -1.67 6.73
N VAL A 206 -31.39 -1.76 6.01
CA VAL A 206 -32.52 -2.62 6.37
C VAL A 206 -32.14 -4.09 6.27
N HIS A 207 -31.41 -4.49 5.22
CA HIS A 207 -30.87 -5.84 5.10
C HIS A 207 -29.98 -6.22 6.31
N GLN A 208 -29.10 -5.30 6.74
CA GLN A 208 -28.23 -5.52 7.90
C GLN A 208 -29.00 -5.51 9.23
N ALA A 209 -30.09 -4.75 9.31
CA ALA A 209 -30.94 -4.61 10.49
C ALA A 209 -32.05 -5.68 10.57
N MET A 210 -32.12 -6.63 9.65
CA MET A 210 -33.19 -7.64 9.60
C MET A 210 -33.40 -8.32 10.96
N GLY A 211 -34.60 -8.15 11.51
CA GLY A 211 -35.00 -8.71 12.82
C GLY A 211 -34.44 -7.98 14.05
N LYS A 212 -33.76 -6.84 13.88
CA LYS A 212 -33.11 -6.08 14.97
C LYS A 212 -33.56 -4.62 15.07
N ALA A 213 -33.91 -3.98 13.94
CA ALA A 213 -34.37 -2.59 13.93
C ALA A 213 -35.42 -2.35 12.84
N GLY A 214 -36.32 -1.39 13.07
CA GLY A 214 -37.36 -1.01 12.10
C GLY A 214 -36.91 0.07 11.11
N LEU A 215 -37.58 0.17 9.95
CA LEU A 215 -37.27 1.18 8.93
C LEU A 215 -37.39 2.62 9.48
N ASN A 216 -38.40 2.90 10.30
CA ASN A 216 -38.57 4.21 10.94
C ASN A 216 -37.41 4.57 11.88
N GLU A 217 -36.82 3.59 12.56
CA GLU A 217 -35.68 3.82 13.45
C GLU A 217 -34.43 4.15 12.64
N ILE A 218 -34.20 3.45 11.52
CA ILE A 218 -33.09 3.71 10.60
C ILE A 218 -33.25 5.11 9.96
N ASP A 219 -34.46 5.48 9.52
CA ASP A 219 -34.74 6.80 8.96
C ASP A 219 -34.49 7.93 9.97
N ASN A 220 -34.87 7.75 11.24
CA ASN A 220 -34.60 8.73 12.29
C ASN A 220 -33.09 8.89 12.53
N VAL A 221 -32.34 7.78 12.57
CA VAL A 221 -30.88 7.83 12.72
C VAL A 221 -30.22 8.47 11.50
N LEU A 222 -30.72 8.20 10.29
CA LEU A 222 -30.26 8.85 9.06
C LEU A 222 -30.49 10.37 9.12
N GLY A 223 -31.68 10.81 9.54
CA GLY A 223 -31.97 12.23 9.73
C GLY A 223 -31.01 12.89 10.73
N ASN A 224 -30.70 12.19 11.83
CA ASN A 224 -29.71 12.67 12.80
C ASN A 224 -28.30 12.77 12.20
N ALA A 225 -27.87 11.78 11.40
CA ALA A 225 -26.56 11.79 10.74
C ALA A 225 -26.41 12.91 9.69
N ILE A 226 -27.52 13.29 9.04
CA ILE A 226 -27.55 14.45 8.13
C ILE A 226 -27.50 15.75 8.94
N ASN A 227 -28.29 15.85 10.02
CA ASN A 227 -28.32 17.04 10.87
C ASN A 227 -27.01 17.28 11.63
N SER A 228 -26.28 16.22 12.02
CA SER A 228 -24.95 16.32 12.62
C SER A 228 -23.87 16.71 11.61
N GLY A 229 -24.15 16.59 10.31
CA GLY A 229 -23.20 16.84 9.23
C GLY A 229 -22.22 15.68 8.99
N ASP A 230 -22.49 14.48 9.51
CA ASP A 230 -21.71 13.27 9.21
C ASP A 230 -21.99 12.80 7.77
N LEU A 231 -23.25 12.93 7.34
CA LEU A 231 -23.68 12.81 5.95
C LEU A 231 -24.08 14.18 5.40
N ILE A 232 -23.66 14.45 4.17
CA ILE A 232 -23.94 15.69 3.45
C ILE A 232 -24.89 15.36 2.30
N SER A 233 -25.99 16.10 2.21
CA SER A 233 -26.98 15.92 1.15
C SER A 233 -26.61 16.74 -0.08
N GLY A 234 -26.28 16.07 -1.19
CA GLY A 234 -26.00 16.65 -2.49
C GLY A 234 -27.28 16.82 -3.32
N GLY A 235 -28.23 17.63 -2.84
CA GLY A 235 -29.58 17.72 -3.39
C GLY A 235 -30.57 16.77 -2.70
N ASN A 236 -31.65 16.38 -3.40
CA ASN A 236 -32.74 15.58 -2.82
C ASN A 236 -32.49 14.06 -2.84
N GLU A 237 -31.54 13.58 -3.64
CA GLU A 237 -31.40 12.14 -3.93
C GLU A 237 -30.07 11.54 -3.50
N PHE A 238 -28.98 12.33 -3.57
CA PHE A 238 -27.62 11.86 -3.27
C PHE A 238 -27.14 12.27 -1.89
N LEU A 239 -26.48 11.34 -1.23
CA LEU A 239 -25.78 11.52 0.03
C LEU A 239 -24.29 11.26 -0.18
N THR A 240 -23.45 12.03 0.50
CA THR A 240 -22.00 11.81 0.56
C THR A 240 -21.53 11.87 2.01
N THR A 241 -20.38 11.29 2.31
CA THR A 241 -19.80 11.35 3.65
C THR A 241 -18.97 12.63 3.80
N LYS A 242 -18.93 13.18 5.01
CA LYS A 242 -18.02 14.27 5.34
C LYS A 242 -16.56 13.96 5.00
N GLU A 243 -16.15 12.70 5.18
CA GLU A 243 -14.82 12.21 4.83
C GLU A 243 -14.56 12.28 3.33
N ALA A 244 -15.51 11.86 2.49
CA ALA A 244 -15.37 11.92 1.03
C ALA A 244 -15.17 13.37 0.55
N VAL A 245 -15.97 14.30 1.06
CA VAL A 245 -15.83 15.75 0.78
C VAL A 245 -14.48 16.27 1.27
N ALA A 246 -14.04 15.89 2.47
CA ALA A 246 -12.75 16.31 3.01
C ALA A 246 -11.57 15.83 2.14
N PHE A 247 -11.64 14.63 1.55
CA PHE A 247 -10.63 14.15 0.61
C PHE A 247 -10.59 15.00 -0.66
N GLU A 248 -11.75 15.32 -1.25
CA GLU A 248 -11.84 16.17 -2.45
C GLU A 248 -11.32 17.59 -2.19
N GLU A 249 -11.74 18.20 -1.08
CA GLU A 249 -11.26 19.51 -0.65
C GLU A 249 -9.74 19.50 -0.42
N SER A 250 -9.22 18.44 0.21
CA SER A 250 -7.78 18.28 0.44
C SER A 250 -7.00 18.18 -0.87
N ILE A 251 -7.49 17.41 -1.84
CA ILE A 251 -6.89 17.29 -3.18
C ILE A 251 -6.81 18.67 -3.84
N ILE A 252 -7.94 19.38 -3.94
CA ILE A 252 -8.01 20.69 -4.59
C ILE A 252 -7.11 21.71 -3.88
N LYS A 253 -7.16 21.72 -2.53
CA LYS A 253 -6.36 22.64 -1.71
C LYS A 253 -4.86 22.43 -1.91
N ASN A 254 -4.38 21.18 -1.89
CA ASN A 254 -2.96 20.88 -2.07
C ASN A 254 -2.48 21.25 -3.47
N VAL A 255 -3.29 21.00 -4.51
CA VAL A 255 -2.95 21.40 -5.88
C VAL A 255 -2.86 22.93 -6.00
N LYS A 256 -3.86 23.66 -5.50
CA LYS A 256 -3.85 25.14 -5.51
C LYS A 256 -2.66 25.73 -4.75
N ALA A 257 -2.33 25.16 -3.59
CA ALA A 257 -1.17 25.58 -2.80
C ALA A 257 0.16 25.28 -3.50
N GLY A 258 0.16 24.33 -4.44
CA GLY A 258 1.32 23.92 -5.24
C GLY A 258 1.59 24.75 -6.48
N ILE A 259 0.78 25.78 -6.80
CA ILE A 259 0.91 26.55 -8.04
C ILE A 259 2.05 27.57 -7.94
N ASN A 260 2.95 27.58 -8.91
CA ASN A 260 4.07 28.51 -9.06
C ASN A 260 5.01 28.62 -7.84
N ILE A 261 5.17 27.54 -7.06
CA ILE A 261 6.03 27.54 -5.86
C ILE A 261 7.42 26.95 -6.10
N LEU A 262 7.64 26.24 -7.22
CA LEU A 262 8.89 25.53 -7.51
C LEU A 262 9.70 26.21 -8.62
N LYS A 263 11.02 26.06 -8.55
CA LYS A 263 11.93 26.40 -9.66
C LYS A 263 11.79 25.36 -10.78
N PRO A 264 11.63 25.71 -12.06
CA PRO A 264 11.64 24.73 -13.15
C PRO A 264 12.91 23.87 -13.17
N LEU A 265 12.84 22.63 -13.65
CA LEU A 265 14.03 21.76 -13.78
C LEU A 265 14.97 22.28 -14.87
N MET A 266 14.41 22.86 -15.93
CA MET A 266 15.16 23.52 -16.99
C MET A 266 14.34 24.64 -17.65
N SER A 267 14.97 25.45 -18.49
CA SER A 267 14.25 26.50 -19.23
C SER A 267 13.44 25.92 -20.39
N SER A 268 12.32 26.57 -20.75
CA SER A 268 11.49 26.14 -21.88
C SER A 268 12.25 26.13 -23.22
N GLY A 269 13.20 27.05 -23.39
CA GLY A 269 14.03 27.08 -24.60
C GLY A 269 14.96 25.86 -24.72
N GLU A 270 15.52 25.38 -23.61
CA GLU A 270 16.37 24.18 -23.59
C GLU A 270 15.54 22.92 -23.75
N ALA A 271 14.40 22.82 -23.05
CA ALA A 271 13.48 21.69 -23.19
C ALA A 271 13.04 21.51 -24.65
N ARG A 272 12.63 22.60 -25.32
CA ARG A 272 12.23 22.54 -26.74
C ARG A 272 13.35 22.09 -27.66
N LYS A 273 14.57 22.65 -27.51
CA LYS A 273 15.73 22.23 -28.32
C LYS A 273 16.02 20.75 -28.18
N GLN A 274 15.95 20.21 -26.96
CA GLN A 274 16.18 18.80 -26.71
C GLN A 274 15.06 17.93 -27.32
N LEU A 275 13.81 18.36 -27.20
CA LEU A 275 12.65 17.63 -27.72
C LEU A 275 12.52 17.71 -29.24
N GLU A 276 13.04 18.76 -29.89
CA GLU A 276 13.08 18.87 -31.36
C GLU A 276 13.88 17.73 -32.01
N LEU A 277 14.89 17.21 -31.32
CA LEU A 277 15.73 16.09 -31.78
C LEU A 277 15.03 14.72 -31.66
N THR A 278 13.81 14.67 -31.14
CA THR A 278 13.05 13.43 -30.93
C THR A 278 11.91 13.27 -31.93
N ASP A 279 11.62 12.02 -32.28
CA ASP A 279 10.49 11.61 -33.14
C ASP A 279 9.13 11.61 -32.40
N LEU A 280 9.01 12.39 -31.33
CA LEU A 280 7.77 12.50 -30.56
C LEU A 280 6.70 13.30 -31.31
N THR A 281 5.44 12.95 -31.06
CA THR A 281 4.29 13.73 -31.51
C THR A 281 4.19 15.07 -30.78
N LYS A 282 3.37 15.99 -31.28
CA LYS A 282 3.22 17.33 -30.69
C LYS A 282 2.74 17.23 -29.23
N GLY A 283 1.70 16.45 -28.95
CA GLY A 283 1.19 16.28 -27.59
C GLY A 283 2.21 15.64 -26.64
N GLN A 284 3.02 14.70 -27.13
CA GLN A 284 4.10 14.11 -26.34
C GLN A 284 5.21 15.12 -26.01
N LYS A 285 5.57 15.99 -26.95
CA LYS A 285 6.55 17.07 -26.72
C LYS A 285 6.03 18.08 -25.69
N GLU A 286 4.76 18.47 -25.79
CA GLU A 286 4.12 19.37 -24.83
C GLU A 286 4.07 18.76 -23.42
N ALA A 287 3.79 17.46 -23.31
CA ALA A 287 3.82 16.74 -22.03
C ALA A 287 5.23 16.72 -21.41
N CYS A 288 6.26 16.38 -22.19
CA CYS A 288 7.65 16.41 -21.74
C CYS A 288 8.09 17.83 -21.32
N GLU A 289 7.73 18.84 -22.11
CA GLU A 289 8.01 20.24 -21.80
C GLU A 289 7.33 20.63 -20.48
N LEU A 290 6.06 20.27 -20.27
CA LEU A 290 5.35 20.60 -19.03
C LEU A 290 6.02 19.95 -17.81
N ILE A 291 6.41 18.67 -17.88
CA ILE A 291 7.09 17.96 -16.78
C ILE A 291 8.39 18.67 -16.37
N THR A 292 9.13 19.21 -17.33
CA THR A 292 10.49 19.73 -17.11
C THR A 292 10.52 21.23 -16.82
N THR A 293 9.53 21.98 -17.29
CA THR A 293 9.55 23.45 -17.27
C THR A 293 8.55 24.07 -16.29
N THR A 294 7.64 23.28 -15.73
CA THR A 294 6.63 23.79 -14.80
C THR A 294 7.24 24.28 -13.48
N SER A 295 6.62 25.33 -12.94
CA SER A 295 6.82 25.80 -11.56
C SER A 295 5.78 25.26 -10.59
N ASP A 296 4.82 24.46 -11.08
CA ASP A 296 3.83 23.81 -10.23
C ASP A 296 4.36 22.54 -9.61
N GLN A 297 3.86 22.25 -8.42
CA GLN A 297 4.13 21.03 -7.69
C GLN A 297 3.38 19.83 -8.28
N PHE A 298 2.19 20.04 -8.80
CA PHE A 298 1.32 19.01 -9.36
C PHE A 298 0.94 19.37 -10.78
N ILE A 299 1.16 18.45 -11.71
CA ILE A 299 0.70 18.54 -13.09
C ILE A 299 0.04 17.23 -13.51
N MET A 300 -0.76 17.29 -14.57
CA MET A 300 -1.39 16.11 -15.12
C MET A 300 -1.12 15.97 -16.62
N ILE A 301 -0.88 14.75 -17.06
CA ILE A 301 -0.71 14.37 -18.45
C ILE A 301 -1.85 13.43 -18.81
N GLN A 302 -2.78 13.92 -19.62
CA GLN A 302 -3.91 13.16 -20.13
C GLN A 302 -3.50 12.53 -21.47
N GLY A 303 -3.46 11.20 -21.54
CA GLY A 303 -3.11 10.50 -22.77
C GLY A 303 -4.00 9.30 -23.03
N TYR A 304 -4.72 9.33 -24.16
CA TYR A 304 -5.65 8.27 -24.57
C TYR A 304 -4.96 6.94 -24.86
N ALA A 305 -5.73 5.86 -24.98
CA ALA A 305 -5.22 4.54 -25.35
C ALA A 305 -4.37 4.61 -26.62
N GLY A 306 -3.12 4.13 -26.54
CA GLY A 306 -2.26 4.06 -27.72
C GLY A 306 -1.61 5.37 -28.16
N THR A 307 -1.65 6.42 -27.33
CA THR A 307 -0.96 7.71 -27.56
C THR A 307 0.54 7.68 -27.24
N GLY A 308 1.07 6.54 -26.79
CA GLY A 308 2.50 6.36 -26.52
C GLY A 308 2.96 6.97 -25.19
N LYS A 309 2.15 6.91 -24.13
CA LYS A 309 2.53 7.36 -22.76
C LYS A 309 3.89 6.83 -22.31
N THR A 310 4.16 5.54 -22.51
CA THR A 310 5.46 4.93 -22.17
C THR A 310 6.63 5.56 -22.93
N THR A 311 6.44 5.89 -24.22
CA THR A 311 7.45 6.57 -25.04
C THR A 311 7.68 7.99 -24.53
N MET A 312 6.60 8.72 -24.24
CA MET A 312 6.66 10.06 -23.66
C MET A 312 7.39 10.04 -22.31
N THR A 313 7.03 9.14 -21.40
CA THR A 313 7.68 9.00 -20.10
C THR A 313 9.17 8.71 -20.23
N ARG A 314 9.58 7.83 -21.16
CA ARG A 314 10.99 7.58 -21.45
C ARG A 314 11.71 8.86 -21.86
N SER A 315 11.17 9.60 -22.82
CA SER A 315 11.76 10.85 -23.29
C SER A 315 11.78 11.94 -22.21
N ALA A 316 10.77 12.00 -21.35
CA ALA A 316 10.77 12.89 -20.19
C ALA A 316 11.92 12.54 -19.22
N ILE A 317 12.12 11.25 -18.92
CA ILE A 317 13.25 10.78 -18.10
C ILE A 317 14.59 11.18 -18.73
N ASP A 318 14.76 10.96 -20.03
CA ASP A 318 15.99 11.30 -20.75
C ASP A 318 16.26 12.81 -20.73
N THR A 319 15.19 13.62 -20.88
CA THR A 319 15.27 15.09 -20.81
C THR A 319 15.64 15.56 -19.39
N ILE A 320 15.08 14.94 -18.35
CA ILE A 320 15.42 15.24 -16.96
C ILE A 320 16.88 14.88 -16.68
N LYS A 321 17.35 13.70 -17.10
CA LYS A 321 18.76 13.30 -16.94
C LYS A 321 19.72 14.27 -17.63
N HIS A 322 19.34 14.79 -18.80
CA HIS A 322 20.09 15.83 -19.49
C HIS A 322 20.11 17.15 -18.71
N ALA A 323 18.98 17.57 -18.13
CA ALA A 323 18.94 18.75 -17.26
C ALA A 323 19.83 18.60 -16.01
N GLN A 324 19.88 17.40 -15.41
CA GLN A 324 20.72 17.09 -14.26
C GLN A 324 22.21 17.20 -14.58
N SER A 325 22.63 16.74 -15.77
CA SER A 325 24.04 16.80 -16.17
C SER A 325 24.54 18.23 -16.41
N MET A 326 23.64 19.17 -16.77
CA MET A 326 23.97 20.57 -16.98
C MET A 326 23.95 21.41 -15.70
N THR A 327 23.00 21.14 -14.80
CA THR A 327 22.74 21.99 -13.62
C THR A 327 23.43 21.50 -12.34
N HIS A 328 23.93 20.26 -12.33
CA HIS A 328 24.39 19.54 -11.14
C HIS A 328 23.32 19.42 -10.02
N GLU A 329 22.06 19.70 -10.32
CA GLU A 329 20.95 19.47 -9.40
C GLU A 329 20.46 18.03 -9.59
N GLU A 330 20.68 17.17 -8.59
CA GLU A 330 20.14 15.81 -8.60
C GLU A 330 18.63 15.81 -8.38
N VAL A 331 17.89 15.23 -9.32
CA VAL A 331 16.47 14.92 -9.25
C VAL A 331 16.31 13.41 -9.10
N GLU A 332 15.63 12.99 -8.04
CA GLU A 332 15.29 11.59 -7.80
C GLU A 332 13.94 11.27 -8.44
N LEU A 333 13.90 10.23 -9.28
CA LEU A 333 12.70 9.79 -9.98
C LEU A 333 12.11 8.55 -9.31
N ILE A 334 10.89 8.69 -8.79
CA ILE A 334 10.13 7.58 -8.21
C ILE A 334 8.82 7.44 -8.97
N ALA A 335 8.50 6.24 -9.42
CA ALA A 335 7.23 5.92 -10.02
C ALA A 335 6.31 5.16 -9.06
N VAL A 336 5.05 5.57 -9.05
CA VAL A 336 3.99 4.89 -8.30
C VAL A 336 2.85 4.58 -9.25
N ALA A 337 2.23 3.42 -9.09
CA ALA A 337 1.08 3.03 -9.89
C ALA A 337 0.13 2.15 -9.06
N PRO A 338 -1.18 2.12 -9.38
CA PRO A 338 -2.15 1.32 -8.65
C PRO A 338 -2.01 -0.19 -8.91
N THR A 339 -1.53 -0.60 -10.09
CA THR A 339 -1.42 -2.02 -10.46
C THR A 339 0.03 -2.50 -10.54
N HIS A 340 0.25 -3.79 -10.26
CA HIS A 340 1.58 -4.40 -10.42
C HIS A 340 2.06 -4.41 -11.87
N GLN A 341 1.17 -4.40 -12.85
CA GLN A 341 1.52 -4.38 -14.26
C GLN A 341 2.12 -3.02 -14.65
N ALA A 342 1.46 -1.91 -14.31
CA ALA A 342 1.99 -0.57 -14.54
C ALA A 342 3.33 -0.36 -13.82
N VAL A 343 3.49 -0.88 -12.60
CA VAL A 343 4.79 -0.87 -11.89
C VAL A 343 5.89 -1.59 -12.67
N LYS A 344 5.59 -2.75 -13.28
CA LYS A 344 6.58 -3.49 -14.09
C LYS A 344 6.99 -2.70 -15.33
N GLU A 345 6.03 -2.06 -15.99
CA GLU A 345 6.28 -1.22 -17.17
C GLU A 345 7.15 -0.01 -16.82
N MET A 346 6.88 0.65 -15.70
CA MET A 346 7.70 1.75 -15.19
C MET A 346 9.12 1.26 -14.84
N ARG A 347 9.29 0.10 -14.17
CA ARG A 347 10.62 -0.47 -13.91
C ARG A 347 11.41 -0.78 -15.17
N ALA A 348 10.74 -1.20 -16.24
CA ALA A 348 11.38 -1.45 -17.54
C ALA A 348 11.94 -0.17 -18.18
N LEU A 349 11.53 1.02 -17.71
CA LEU A 349 12.11 2.31 -18.09
C LEU A 349 13.36 2.68 -17.27
N GLY A 350 13.78 1.83 -16.33
CA GLY A 350 14.97 2.05 -15.50
C GLY A 350 14.78 3.06 -14.37
N ILE A 351 13.54 3.29 -13.94
CA ILE A 351 13.19 4.11 -12.77
C ILE A 351 12.75 3.22 -11.62
N GLU A 352 12.97 3.68 -10.39
CA GLU A 352 12.44 3.00 -9.21
C GLU A 352 10.92 3.08 -9.25
N ALA A 353 10.24 1.94 -9.16
CA ALA A 353 8.78 1.93 -9.15
C ALA A 353 8.19 0.95 -8.14
N GLN A 354 7.07 1.31 -7.55
CA GLN A 354 6.28 0.44 -6.68
C GLN A 354 4.79 0.78 -6.67
N THR A 355 3.98 -0.07 -6.04
CA THR A 355 2.54 0.20 -5.97
C THR A 355 2.26 1.41 -5.09
N LEU A 356 1.23 2.20 -5.43
CA LEU A 356 0.83 3.38 -4.66
C LEU A 356 0.59 3.04 -3.18
N LYS A 357 -0.15 1.96 -2.88
CA LYS A 357 -0.39 1.54 -1.49
C LYS A 357 0.89 1.19 -0.74
N SER A 358 1.82 0.48 -1.38
CA SER A 358 3.12 0.19 -0.76
C SER A 358 3.89 1.48 -0.48
N PHE A 359 3.91 2.41 -1.43
CA PHE A 359 4.56 3.71 -1.28
C PHE A 359 3.96 4.52 -0.13
N LEU A 360 2.63 4.62 -0.03
CA LEU A 360 1.96 5.37 1.04
C LEU A 360 2.28 4.82 2.43
N ILE A 361 2.27 3.49 2.59
CA ILE A 361 2.64 2.82 3.86
C ILE A 361 4.10 3.09 4.19
N GLU A 362 5.00 3.03 3.21
CA GLU A 362 6.42 3.31 3.42
C GLU A 362 6.65 4.76 3.84
N GLN A 363 6.00 5.73 3.18
CA GLN A 363 6.06 7.14 3.57
C GLN A 363 5.40 7.45 4.92
N GLU A 364 4.57 6.58 5.44
CA GLU A 364 3.99 6.72 6.79
C GLU A 364 4.96 6.21 7.86
N GLN A 365 5.74 5.17 7.54
CA GLN A 365 6.78 4.65 8.44
C GLN A 365 8.03 5.53 8.43
N GLU A 366 8.44 6.01 7.26
CA GLU A 366 9.64 6.81 7.06
C GLU A 366 9.42 7.78 5.89
N SER A 367 9.45 9.08 6.15
CA SER A 367 9.31 10.10 5.11
C SER A 367 10.60 10.20 4.30
N THR A 368 10.62 9.57 3.12
CA THR A 368 11.79 9.60 2.22
C THR A 368 11.68 10.69 1.14
N LEU A 369 10.50 11.26 0.93
CA LEU A 369 10.30 12.31 -0.05
C LEU A 369 11.06 13.60 0.30
N SER A 370 11.65 14.23 -0.71
CA SER A 370 12.37 15.51 -0.58
C SER A 370 12.02 16.48 -1.70
N LYS A 371 12.47 17.74 -1.58
CA LYS A 371 12.34 18.78 -2.62
C LYS A 371 12.98 18.41 -3.96
N LYS A 372 13.87 17.40 -3.96
CA LYS A 372 14.56 16.89 -5.14
C LYS A 372 13.84 15.72 -5.80
N THR A 373 12.75 15.23 -5.21
CA THR A 373 12.04 14.05 -5.70
C THR A 373 10.93 14.47 -6.67
N LEU A 374 10.86 13.80 -7.83
CA LEU A 374 9.72 13.86 -8.76
C LEU A 374 9.03 12.50 -8.78
N VAL A 375 7.77 12.50 -8.34
CA VAL A 375 6.90 11.33 -8.30
C VAL A 375 6.10 11.25 -9.59
N LEU A 376 6.26 10.17 -10.35
CA LEU A 376 5.44 9.86 -11.51
C LEU A 376 4.30 8.93 -11.07
N LEU A 377 3.07 9.43 -11.03
CA LEU A 377 1.90 8.61 -10.75
C LEU A 377 1.30 8.12 -12.07
N ASP A 378 1.57 6.86 -12.43
CA ASP A 378 1.01 6.23 -13.63
C ASP A 378 -0.36 5.61 -13.34
N GLU A 379 -1.21 5.54 -14.37
CA GLU A 379 -2.62 5.12 -14.28
C GLU A 379 -3.42 5.85 -13.19
N SER A 380 -3.25 7.17 -13.11
CA SER A 380 -3.90 8.05 -12.11
C SER A 380 -5.44 7.99 -12.12
N SER A 381 -6.06 7.60 -13.25
CA SER A 381 -7.51 7.42 -13.34
C SER A 381 -8.05 6.26 -12.49
N MET A 382 -7.19 5.32 -12.09
CA MET A 382 -7.55 4.19 -11.23
C MET A 382 -7.33 4.49 -9.73
N VAL A 383 -6.86 5.68 -9.36
CA VAL A 383 -6.54 6.05 -7.97
C VAL A 383 -7.79 6.61 -7.28
N SER A 384 -8.03 6.18 -6.04
CA SER A 384 -9.14 6.66 -5.21
C SER A 384 -8.89 8.06 -4.65
N ASN A 385 -9.95 8.78 -4.26
CA ASN A 385 -9.81 10.10 -3.64
C ASN A 385 -8.97 10.02 -2.36
N ARG A 386 -9.12 8.96 -1.56
CA ARG A 386 -8.36 8.75 -0.32
C ARG A 386 -6.86 8.63 -0.58
N ASP A 387 -6.47 7.71 -1.46
CA ASP A 387 -5.06 7.47 -1.76
C ASP A 387 -4.42 8.68 -2.45
N CYS A 388 -5.17 9.36 -3.32
CA CYS A 388 -4.72 10.59 -3.98
C CYS A 388 -4.52 11.74 -2.98
N ALA A 389 -5.48 11.97 -2.07
CA ALA A 389 -5.37 13.00 -1.03
C ALA A 389 -4.15 12.75 -0.13
N ASN A 390 -3.92 11.50 0.28
CA ASN A 390 -2.77 11.12 1.10
C ASN A 390 -1.44 11.33 0.34
N LEU A 391 -1.37 10.91 -0.93
CA LEU A 391 -0.20 11.11 -1.78
C LEU A 391 0.11 12.62 -1.94
N MET A 392 -0.89 13.41 -2.32
CA MET A 392 -0.72 14.85 -2.52
C MET A 392 -0.32 15.56 -1.24
N GLN A 393 -0.89 15.19 -0.10
CA GLN A 393 -0.49 15.74 1.19
C GLN A 393 0.99 15.46 1.48
N LYS A 394 1.46 14.22 1.32
CA LYS A 394 2.87 13.85 1.55
C LYS A 394 3.83 14.57 0.60
N ILE A 395 3.44 14.71 -0.67
CA ILE A 395 4.22 15.45 -1.68
C ILE A 395 4.26 16.94 -1.34
N HIS A 396 3.13 17.52 -0.95
CA HIS A 396 3.04 18.92 -0.55
C HIS A 396 3.99 19.24 0.62
N HIS A 397 3.94 18.44 1.69
CA HIS A 397 4.77 18.65 2.88
C HIS A 397 6.28 18.47 2.63
N SER A 398 6.66 17.54 1.76
CA SER A 398 8.08 17.32 1.40
C SER A 398 8.64 18.35 0.41
N GLY A 399 7.76 19.08 -0.28
CA GLY A 399 8.12 19.97 -1.38
C GLY A 399 8.55 19.22 -2.65
N ALA A 400 8.28 17.92 -2.73
CA ALA A 400 8.50 17.09 -3.92
C ALA A 400 7.54 17.51 -5.06
N ARG A 401 7.79 17.03 -6.28
CA ARG A 401 6.89 17.21 -7.44
C ARG A 401 6.07 15.96 -7.72
N CYS A 402 4.94 16.13 -8.37
CA CYS A 402 4.15 15.03 -8.91
C CYS A 402 3.71 15.30 -10.34
N ALA A 403 3.97 14.35 -11.24
CA ALA A 403 3.31 14.29 -12.54
C ALA A 403 2.35 13.10 -12.55
N MET A 404 1.06 13.39 -12.71
CA MET A 404 0.00 12.39 -12.79
C MET A 404 -0.24 12.03 -14.25
N LEU A 405 0.02 10.79 -14.63
CA LEU A 405 -0.23 10.26 -15.97
C LEU A 405 -1.49 9.40 -15.94
N GLY A 406 -2.35 9.53 -16.93
CA GLY A 406 -3.55 8.70 -16.97
C GLY A 406 -4.40 8.91 -18.20
N ASP A 407 -5.47 8.13 -18.26
CA ASP A 407 -6.57 8.37 -19.17
C ASP A 407 -7.88 8.40 -18.39
N ILE A 408 -8.46 9.59 -18.23
CA ILE A 408 -9.76 9.77 -17.55
C ILE A 408 -10.92 9.07 -18.26
N SER A 409 -10.75 8.71 -19.54
CA SER A 409 -11.78 8.06 -20.36
C SER A 409 -11.71 6.53 -20.27
N GLN A 410 -10.60 5.98 -19.74
CA GLN A 410 -10.44 4.55 -19.49
C GLN A 410 -10.74 4.18 -18.03
N HIS A 411 -10.70 2.87 -17.76
CA HIS A 411 -10.97 2.20 -16.49
C HIS A 411 -10.81 3.11 -15.26
N GLN A 412 -11.92 3.41 -14.62
CA GLN A 412 -11.96 4.24 -13.42
C GLN A 412 -11.71 3.39 -12.18
N SER A 413 -11.28 4.03 -11.09
CA SER A 413 -11.07 3.34 -9.82
C SER A 413 -12.30 2.53 -9.41
N ILE A 414 -12.07 1.34 -8.87
CA ILE A 414 -13.11 0.53 -8.21
C ILE A 414 -13.45 1.13 -6.85
N GLU A 415 -12.49 1.84 -6.25
CA GLU A 415 -12.65 2.56 -4.98
C GLU A 415 -13.22 3.97 -5.22
N SER A 416 -13.80 4.53 -4.17
CA SER A 416 -14.54 5.79 -4.21
C SER A 416 -13.73 7.00 -4.75
N GLY A 417 -14.34 7.72 -5.70
CA GLY A 417 -13.88 9.03 -6.20
C GLY A 417 -13.17 9.02 -7.55
N LYS A 418 -13.01 10.21 -8.16
CA LYS A 418 -12.37 10.41 -9.47
C LYS A 418 -11.46 11.65 -9.41
N PRO A 419 -10.29 11.57 -8.74
CA PRO A 419 -9.47 12.73 -8.43
C PRO A 419 -9.00 13.47 -9.69
N SER A 420 -8.54 12.74 -10.71
CA SER A 420 -8.11 13.34 -11.99
C SER A 420 -9.26 14.09 -12.67
N LYS A 421 -10.49 13.55 -12.64
CA LYS A 421 -11.67 14.21 -13.24
C LYS A 421 -12.02 15.49 -12.49
N ILE A 422 -12.01 15.46 -11.16
CA ILE A 422 -12.30 16.61 -10.29
C ILE A 422 -11.33 17.76 -10.58
N LEU A 423 -10.03 17.45 -10.63
CA LEU A 423 -8.99 18.45 -10.88
C LEU A 423 -9.08 19.11 -12.26
N ILE A 424 -9.43 18.33 -13.29
CA ILE A 424 -9.66 18.86 -14.65
C ILE A 424 -10.90 19.75 -14.70
N GLN A 425 -12.00 19.29 -14.11
CA GLN A 425 -13.28 20.02 -14.16
C GLN A 425 -13.22 21.32 -13.37
N GLU A 426 -12.52 21.32 -12.24
CA GLU A 426 -12.36 22.53 -11.43
C GLU A 426 -11.32 23.48 -12.04
N GLY A 427 -10.33 22.95 -12.77
CA GLY A 427 -9.34 23.75 -13.51
C GLY A 427 -8.11 24.18 -12.70
N SER A 428 -7.92 23.67 -11.48
CA SER A 428 -6.75 23.98 -10.63
C SER A 428 -5.42 23.41 -11.11
N ILE A 429 -5.44 22.36 -11.94
CA ILE A 429 -4.22 21.67 -12.36
C ILE A 429 -3.86 22.02 -13.80
N ARG A 430 -2.56 22.25 -14.07
CA ARG A 430 -2.07 22.34 -15.45
C ARG A 430 -2.09 20.95 -16.09
N VAL A 431 -2.70 20.88 -17.27
CA VAL A 431 -2.87 19.64 -18.04
C VAL A 431 -2.17 19.75 -19.39
N ALA A 432 -1.41 18.71 -19.76
CA ALA A 432 -1.03 18.48 -21.15
C ALA A 432 -1.85 17.31 -21.72
N CYS A 433 -2.42 17.50 -22.91
CA CYS A 433 -3.22 16.49 -23.60
C CYS A 433 -2.43 15.85 -24.73
N MET A 434 -2.37 14.53 -24.74
CA MET A 434 -1.79 13.72 -25.80
C MET A 434 -2.93 13.09 -26.60
N ASP A 435 -3.29 13.72 -27.71
CA ASP A 435 -4.44 13.31 -28.55
C ASP A 435 -4.00 12.46 -29.76
N ASP A 436 -2.71 12.44 -30.06
CA ASP A 436 -2.14 11.73 -31.21
C ASP A 436 -2.13 10.20 -30.98
N LEU A 437 -3.08 9.47 -31.57
CA LEU A 437 -3.07 8.00 -31.58
C LEU A 437 -1.91 7.48 -32.46
N VAL A 438 -0.95 6.78 -31.85
CA VAL A 438 0.26 6.23 -32.50
C VAL A 438 0.13 4.72 -32.75
N ARG A 439 -0.71 4.00 -31.99
CA ARG A 439 -0.71 2.53 -31.93
C ARG A 439 -1.41 1.81 -33.09
N GLN A 440 -2.21 2.50 -33.92
CA GLN A 440 -2.89 1.85 -35.04
C GLN A 440 -2.24 2.22 -36.38
N GLN A 441 -1.59 1.22 -37.00
CA GLN A 441 -0.95 1.34 -38.32
C GLN A 441 -1.96 1.54 -39.47
N ALA A 442 -3.27 1.40 -39.21
CA ALA A 442 -4.33 1.66 -40.17
C ALA A 442 -5.03 2.99 -39.84
N ILE A 443 -4.81 4.00 -40.69
CA ILE A 443 -5.39 5.35 -40.61
C ILE A 443 -6.93 5.32 -40.50
N GLU A 444 -7.55 4.28 -41.06
CA GLU A 444 -8.99 4.10 -41.12
C GLU A 444 -9.64 3.89 -39.75
N TYR A 445 -9.02 3.09 -38.87
CA TYR A 445 -9.52 2.84 -37.51
C TYR A 445 -9.25 4.01 -36.56
N LYS A 446 -8.18 4.77 -36.82
CA LYS A 446 -7.83 5.97 -36.05
C LYS A 446 -8.99 6.97 -36.01
N LYS A 447 -9.63 7.24 -37.15
CA LYS A 447 -10.74 8.20 -37.26
C LYS A 447 -11.98 7.77 -36.47
N ALA A 448 -12.28 6.47 -36.49
CA ALA A 448 -13.39 5.92 -35.72
C ALA A 448 -13.14 6.00 -34.21
N ILE A 449 -11.91 5.74 -33.77
CA ILE A 449 -11.53 5.85 -32.35
C ILE A 449 -11.50 7.31 -31.90
N GLU A 450 -11.01 8.25 -32.70
CA GLU A 450 -11.09 9.69 -32.41
C GLU A 450 -12.55 10.15 -32.24
N THR A 451 -13.44 9.69 -33.11
CA THR A 451 -14.88 9.97 -33.04
C THR A 451 -15.51 9.38 -31.78
N LEU A 452 -15.08 8.16 -31.40
CA LEU A 452 -15.52 7.49 -30.17
C LEU A 452 -15.02 8.22 -28.91
N ILE A 453 -13.78 8.71 -28.92
CA ILE A 453 -13.20 9.53 -27.85
C ILE A 453 -13.96 10.87 -27.72
N ALA A 454 -14.38 11.46 -28.84
CA ALA A 454 -15.20 12.68 -28.86
C ALA A 454 -16.64 12.48 -28.35
N GLY A 455 -17.06 11.23 -28.12
CA GLY A 455 -18.37 10.89 -27.54
C GLY A 455 -19.48 10.63 -28.55
N ASP A 456 -19.20 10.64 -29.86
CA ASP A 456 -20.19 10.32 -30.91
C ASP A 456 -20.13 8.82 -31.26
N ILE A 457 -20.83 8.03 -30.45
CA ILE A 457 -20.81 6.56 -30.53
C ILE A 457 -21.43 6.06 -31.83
N ASP A 458 -22.53 6.68 -32.28
CA ASP A 458 -23.25 6.26 -33.48
C ASP A 458 -22.40 6.51 -34.74
N GLN A 459 -21.75 7.68 -34.81
CA GLN A 459 -20.85 8.00 -35.91
C GLN A 459 -19.60 7.11 -35.90
N ALA A 460 -19.04 6.81 -34.72
CA ALA A 460 -17.91 5.90 -34.58
C ALA A 460 -18.25 4.48 -35.03
N LEU A 461 -19.42 3.97 -34.65
CA LEU A 461 -19.90 2.65 -35.07
C LEU A 461 -20.17 2.59 -36.58
N ALA A 462 -20.73 3.64 -37.18
CA ALA A 462 -20.93 3.73 -38.62
C ALA A 462 -19.59 3.79 -39.38
N GLN A 463 -18.57 4.47 -38.83
CA GLN A 463 -17.22 4.50 -39.39
C GLN A 463 -16.52 3.14 -39.30
N LEU A 464 -16.75 2.37 -38.23
CA LEU A 464 -16.25 0.99 -38.06
C LEU A 464 -16.97 -0.01 -38.98
N ALA A 465 -18.28 0.13 -39.14
CA ALA A 465 -19.10 -0.76 -39.98
C ALA A 465 -18.76 -0.65 -41.49
N ASN A 466 -18.21 0.49 -41.91
CA ASN A 466 -17.77 0.71 -43.29
C ASN A 466 -16.31 0.27 -43.56
N GLN A 467 -15.64 -0.35 -42.59
CA GLN A 467 -14.29 -0.91 -42.77
C GLN A 467 -14.33 -2.39 -43.17
N PRO A 468 -13.37 -2.87 -43.99
CA PRO A 468 -13.32 -4.25 -44.47
C PRO A 468 -12.98 -5.29 -43.40
#